data_AF-A0A0N4Y1X4-F1
#
_entry.id   AF-A0A0N4Y1X4-F1
#
_cell.length_a   1.000
_cell.length_b   1.000
_cell.length_c   1.000
_cell.angle_alpha   90.00
_cell.angle_beta   90.00
_cell.angle_gamma   90.00
#
_symmetry.space_group_name_H-M   'P 1'
#
loop_
_entity.id
_entity.type
_entity.pdbx_description
1 polymer ?
#
loop_
_entity_poly.entity_id
_entity_poly.type
_entity_poly.pdbx_seq_one_letter_code
_entity_poly.pdbx_strand_id
1 'polypeptide(L)'
;MVLISHLLHGIFDEEFGLLRHTSKKTSTKMKLERLRPCMKQCHPTRLLDFIPILKWLPNYSIRENLMHDMLAGFTVGIMHVPQGMAYSSLAGVAPVNGLYTSLFPAFFYMFFGTSRHVSLGVFAVVSLMAGSCNQRVSSILEEARNINGSLLESMDDGSRLQTSVAIVTSLTLCVGLMQVLMALLRLDFLIAFLSDQIIGGFTTGAAVHVFTAQLNKILGVSLPRHSGPGKLYFMYRDLISSVISGYANWYTFGISIATIVILFVAKNYLDPLIKKKCSIPVPYDLFVMIAGTALSALLRLRERFGVKIIGEIPTGMPAPSLPDASLFGYFLGDALAISIVVLVVNVSMGKLFAKKHKYEIDVRQEFYAMGFVEILCSFFPVWPSSTALARSLVYEAAGIKTQLGTIFSSLLLLAVIFFIGPLVEVLPTCFLSCIVIVALKGMFMQLGTISTLWPVSKSDCAIFVVSFVATVALDVIYGLLIGTLFAASMLLYGIQSAKVVEIGRLCHNEGQSYFQPIKNYRDAEIRPGVCCVRFSAPLVYLNAERFKKGLDDVIKLPTLERRSG
;
A
#
# COMPACT_ATOMS: atom_id res chain seq x y z
N MET A 1 -6.95 -43.40 26.80
CA MET A 1 -5.77 -42.82 26.10
C MET A 1 -5.37 -41.45 26.66
N VAL A 2 -6.30 -40.54 26.96
CA VAL A 2 -6.02 -39.25 27.66
C VAL A 2 -5.34 -39.43 29.03
N LEU A 3 -5.73 -40.47 29.79
CA LEU A 3 -5.09 -40.81 31.07
C LEU A 3 -3.61 -41.18 30.95
N ILE A 4 -3.22 -41.87 29.88
CA ILE A 4 -1.85 -42.36 29.67
C ILE A 4 -0.93 -41.19 29.25
N SER A 5 -1.45 -40.28 28.42
CA SER A 5 -0.76 -39.04 28.06
C SER A 5 -0.52 -38.13 29.27
N HIS A 6 -1.52 -37.98 30.15
CA HIS A 6 -1.37 -37.22 31.39
C HIS A 6 -0.41 -37.87 32.40
N LEU A 7 -0.40 -39.20 32.49
CA LEU A 7 0.55 -39.94 33.33
C LEU A 7 1.98 -39.83 32.80
N LEU A 8 2.19 -39.99 31.49
CA LEU A 8 3.52 -39.86 30.87
C LEU A 8 4.04 -38.43 30.91
N HIS A 9 3.20 -37.42 30.69
CA HIS A 9 3.60 -36.03 30.91
C HIS A 9 3.84 -35.74 32.39
N GLY A 10 3.05 -36.33 33.31
CA GLY A 10 3.30 -36.21 34.75
C GLY A 10 4.66 -36.78 35.15
N ILE A 11 5.02 -37.97 34.67
CA ILE A 11 6.33 -38.60 34.89
C ILE A 11 7.45 -37.75 34.29
N PHE A 12 7.29 -37.27 33.06
CA PHE A 12 8.27 -36.41 32.40
C PHE A 12 8.45 -35.07 33.13
N ASP A 13 7.36 -34.43 33.54
CA ASP A 13 7.41 -33.15 34.25
C ASP A 13 7.96 -33.30 35.68
N GLU A 14 7.80 -34.46 36.33
CA GLU A 14 8.49 -34.79 37.59
C GLU A 14 9.98 -35.02 37.39
N GLU A 15 10.36 -35.80 36.38
CA GLU A 15 11.75 -36.16 36.08
C GLU A 15 12.60 -34.94 35.65
N PHE A 16 11.98 -34.00 34.93
CA PHE A 16 12.62 -32.74 34.50
C PHE A 16 12.30 -31.53 35.39
N GLY A 17 11.58 -31.72 36.50
CA GLY A 17 11.27 -30.66 37.47
C GLY A 17 10.42 -29.51 36.93
N LEU A 18 9.63 -29.75 35.88
CA LEU A 18 8.74 -28.78 35.25
C LEU A 18 7.41 -28.60 36.01
N LEU A 19 7.08 -29.55 36.90
CA LEU A 19 6.04 -29.39 37.90
C LEU A 19 6.49 -28.35 38.94
N ARG A 20 6.08 -27.10 38.74
CA ARG A 20 5.97 -26.16 39.87
C ARG A 20 5.00 -26.79 40.86
N HIS A 21 5.52 -27.39 41.93
CA HIS A 21 4.73 -27.64 43.13
C HIS A 21 3.99 -26.35 43.47
N THR A 22 2.68 -26.32 43.24
CA THR A 22 1.83 -25.25 43.71
C THR A 22 1.75 -25.38 45.23
N SER A 23 2.80 -24.92 45.91
CA SER A 23 2.74 -24.62 47.33
C SER A 23 1.64 -23.58 47.48
N LYS A 24 0.54 -23.98 48.11
CA LYS A 24 -0.47 -23.08 48.65
C LYS A 24 0.21 -22.18 49.70
N LYS A 25 0.91 -21.14 49.25
CA LYS A 25 1.34 -20.03 50.10
C LYS A 25 0.93 -18.71 49.45
N THR A 26 -0.02 -18.06 50.13
CA THR A 26 -0.36 -16.62 50.09
C THR A 26 -0.98 -16.04 48.81
N SER A 27 -2.29 -16.30 48.64
CA SER A 27 -3.20 -15.73 47.63
C SER A 27 -3.59 -14.24 47.84
N THR A 28 -3.01 -13.53 48.82
CA THR A 28 -3.43 -12.15 49.13
C THR A 28 -2.44 -11.06 48.70
N LYS A 29 -1.16 -11.37 48.43
CA LYS A 29 -0.21 -10.35 47.93
C LYS A 29 -0.20 -10.20 46.40
N MET A 30 -0.52 -11.26 45.64
CA MET A 30 -0.53 -11.20 44.17
C MET A 30 -1.74 -10.47 43.56
N LYS A 31 -2.85 -10.32 44.28
CA LYS A 31 -4.01 -9.55 43.79
C LYS A 31 -3.85 -8.04 43.96
N LEU A 32 -3.06 -7.59 44.94
CA LEU A 32 -2.81 -6.16 45.15
C LEU A 32 -1.72 -5.59 44.24
N GLU A 33 -0.81 -6.43 43.72
CA GLU A 33 0.18 -6.02 42.72
C GLU A 33 -0.36 -5.97 41.28
N ARG A 34 -1.46 -6.67 40.97
CA ARG A 34 -2.12 -6.59 39.64
C ARG A 34 -3.06 -5.38 39.49
N LEU A 35 -3.40 -4.70 40.59
CA LEU A 35 -4.32 -3.56 40.61
C LEU A 35 -3.63 -2.20 40.79
N ARG A 36 -2.30 -2.14 40.77
CA ARG A 36 -1.61 -0.87 40.51
C ARG A 36 -1.52 -0.71 38.99
N PRO A 37 -2.32 0.17 38.35
CA PRO A 37 -1.89 0.71 37.06
C PRO A 37 -0.49 1.28 37.29
N CYS A 38 0.44 0.88 36.43
CA CYS A 38 1.83 1.29 36.50
C CYS A 38 1.94 2.80 36.19
N MET A 39 1.50 3.64 37.11
CA MET A 39 1.95 5.04 37.26
C MET A 39 3.33 5.01 37.90
N LYS A 40 4.28 4.38 37.22
CA LYS A 40 5.70 4.56 37.48
C LYS A 40 6.29 5.12 36.22
N GLN A 41 6.59 6.42 36.29
CA GLN A 41 7.52 7.20 35.47
C GLN A 41 7.58 6.82 33.99
N CYS A 42 7.24 7.76 33.10
CA CYS A 42 7.65 7.69 31.69
C CYS A 42 9.16 7.44 31.61
N HIS A 43 9.53 6.16 31.52
CA HIS A 43 10.91 5.73 31.46
C HIS A 43 11.47 6.28 30.13
N PRO A 44 12.67 6.88 30.11
CA PRO A 44 13.25 7.46 28.90
C PRO A 44 13.31 6.47 27.72
N THR A 45 13.38 5.17 28.02
CA THR A 45 13.32 4.08 27.04
C THR A 45 12.01 4.03 26.25
N ARG A 46 10.85 4.32 26.83
CA ARG A 46 9.57 4.33 26.07
C ARG A 46 9.46 5.53 25.11
N LEU A 47 10.05 6.67 25.49
CA LEU A 47 10.12 7.84 24.62
C LEU A 47 11.09 7.61 23.46
N LEU A 48 12.22 6.93 23.74
CA LEU A 48 13.20 6.49 22.72
C LEU A 48 12.60 5.46 21.76
N ASP A 49 11.68 4.60 22.21
CA ASP A 49 10.96 3.66 21.36
C ASP A 49 9.98 4.35 20.41
N PHE A 50 9.33 5.42 20.88
CA PHE A 50 8.32 6.17 20.14
C PHE A 50 8.89 7.16 19.12
N ILE A 51 10.13 7.62 19.31
CA ILE A 51 10.83 8.53 18.40
C ILE A 51 12.14 7.86 17.96
N PRO A 52 12.10 6.99 16.92
CA PRO A 52 13.26 6.21 16.49
C PRO A 52 14.48 7.04 16.09
N ILE A 53 14.29 8.30 15.65
CA ILE A 53 15.41 9.19 15.31
C ILE A 53 16.41 9.37 16.46
N LEU A 54 15.94 9.36 17.71
CA LEU A 54 16.81 9.50 18.87
C LEU A 54 17.71 8.27 19.10
N LYS A 55 17.38 7.12 18.52
CA LYS A 55 18.19 5.89 18.62
C LYS A 55 19.26 5.79 17.54
N TRP A 56 18.92 6.15 16.29
CA TRP A 56 19.83 5.96 15.17
C TRP A 56 20.72 7.18 14.92
N LEU A 57 20.25 8.40 15.21
CA LEU A 57 21.01 9.63 14.95
C LEU A 57 22.34 9.71 15.74
N PRO A 58 22.40 9.33 17.04
CA PRO A 58 23.68 9.33 17.78
C PRO A 58 24.69 8.30 17.28
N ASN A 59 24.22 7.22 16.67
CA ASN A 59 25.06 6.13 16.15
C ASN A 59 25.46 6.33 14.68
N TYR A 60 25.23 7.54 14.14
CA TYR A 60 25.44 7.82 12.73
C TYR A 60 26.91 8.11 12.38
N SER A 61 27.51 7.26 11.53
CA SER A 61 28.85 7.50 10.99
C SER A 61 28.83 8.50 9.83
N ILE A 62 29.08 9.78 10.14
CA ILE A 62 29.06 10.89 9.16
C ILE A 62 30.01 10.63 7.98
N ARG A 63 31.22 10.13 8.23
CA ARG A 63 32.25 9.95 7.18
C ARG A 63 31.87 8.90 6.13
N GLU A 64 31.13 7.88 6.51
CA GLU A 64 30.82 6.74 5.64
C GLU A 64 29.43 6.88 4.98
N ASN A 65 28.43 7.33 5.74
CA ASN A 65 27.04 7.30 5.30
C ASN A 65 26.59 8.61 4.64
N LEU A 66 27.20 9.76 4.95
CA LEU A 66 26.70 11.06 4.48
C LEU A 66 26.69 11.17 2.96
N MET A 67 27.76 10.72 2.28
CA MET A 67 27.82 10.77 0.82
C MET A 67 26.78 9.87 0.17
N HIS A 68 26.55 8.69 0.73
CA HIS A 68 25.53 7.76 0.24
C HIS A 68 24.12 8.31 0.44
N ASP A 69 23.82 8.84 1.62
CA ASP A 69 22.52 9.42 1.95
C ASP A 69 22.26 10.70 1.13
N MET A 70 23.28 11.52 0.88
CA MET A 70 23.19 12.72 0.04
C MET A 70 22.91 12.37 -1.43
N LEU A 71 23.68 11.45 -2.01
CA LEU A 71 23.50 11.02 -3.40
C LEU A 71 22.13 10.35 -3.61
N ALA A 72 21.73 9.47 -2.69
CA ALA A 72 20.43 8.83 -2.73
C ALA A 72 19.28 9.83 -2.54
N GLY A 73 19.43 10.77 -1.61
CA GLY A 73 18.47 11.85 -1.35
C GLY A 73 18.23 12.73 -2.58
N PHE A 74 19.30 13.19 -3.24
CA PHE A 74 19.17 13.97 -4.48
C PHE A 74 18.55 13.15 -5.62
N THR A 75 18.95 11.89 -5.78
CA THR A 75 18.41 11.00 -6.82
C THR A 75 16.90 10.82 -6.66
N VAL A 76 16.44 10.59 -5.43
CA VAL A 76 15.00 10.43 -5.14
C VAL A 76 14.25 11.74 -5.19
N GLY A 77 14.84 12.84 -4.70
CA GLY A 77 14.26 14.17 -4.81
C GLY A 77 14.01 14.59 -6.26
N ILE A 78 14.92 14.26 -7.17
CA ILE A 78 14.73 14.49 -8.61
C ILE A 78 13.52 13.70 -9.16
N MET A 79 13.31 12.45 -8.72
CA MET A 79 12.14 11.66 -9.15
C MET A 79 10.83 12.17 -8.55
N HIS A 80 10.86 12.77 -7.36
CA HIS A 80 9.66 13.31 -6.71
C HIS A 80 9.03 14.46 -7.50
N VAL A 81 9.83 15.25 -8.22
CA VAL A 81 9.33 16.40 -9.00
C VAL A 81 8.31 15.96 -10.07
N PRO A 82 8.66 15.13 -11.08
CA PRO A 82 7.70 14.68 -12.08
C PRO A 82 6.56 13.86 -11.50
N GLN A 83 6.85 12.95 -10.57
CA GLN A 83 5.83 12.06 -10.04
C GLN A 83 4.81 12.80 -9.17
N GLY A 84 5.28 13.74 -8.34
CA GLY A 84 4.44 14.62 -7.51
C GLY A 84 3.43 15.38 -8.35
N MET A 85 3.92 16.09 -9.36
CA MET A 85 3.09 16.88 -10.27
C MET A 85 2.13 16.01 -11.08
N ALA A 86 2.58 14.85 -11.53
CA ALA A 86 1.76 13.95 -12.33
C ALA A 86 0.59 13.35 -11.53
N TYR A 87 0.84 12.95 -10.29
CA TYR A 87 -0.19 12.34 -9.42
C TYR A 87 -1.14 13.35 -8.77
N SER A 88 -0.77 14.64 -8.66
CA SER A 88 -1.73 15.68 -8.24
C SER A 88 -2.95 15.73 -9.16
N SER A 89 -2.72 15.48 -10.45
CA SER A 89 -3.75 15.49 -11.49
C SER A 89 -4.74 14.32 -11.35
N LEU A 90 -4.38 13.26 -10.61
CA LEU A 90 -5.28 12.16 -10.22
C LEU A 90 -6.07 12.51 -8.96
N ALA A 91 -5.44 13.19 -8.00
CA ALA A 91 -6.08 13.68 -6.79
C ALA A 91 -7.05 14.86 -7.05
N GLY A 92 -7.01 15.44 -8.26
CA GLY A 92 -7.87 16.54 -8.65
C GLY A 92 -7.42 17.89 -8.10
N VAL A 93 -6.13 18.03 -7.78
CA VAL A 93 -5.52 19.25 -7.24
C VAL A 93 -4.36 19.74 -8.10
N ALA A 94 -3.91 20.97 -7.84
CA ALA A 94 -2.85 21.61 -8.60
C ALA A 94 -1.51 20.86 -8.48
N PRO A 95 -0.66 20.88 -9.52
CA PRO A 95 0.67 20.25 -9.50
C PRO A 95 1.56 20.63 -8.33
N VAL A 96 1.44 21.86 -7.84
CA VAL A 96 2.20 22.34 -6.67
C VAL A 96 1.92 21.53 -5.41
N ASN A 97 0.66 21.11 -5.21
CA ASN A 97 0.28 20.26 -4.07
C ASN A 97 0.99 18.90 -4.11
N GLY A 98 1.37 18.43 -5.29
CA GLY A 98 2.14 17.19 -5.42
C GLY A 98 3.60 17.32 -5.03
N LEU A 99 4.16 18.52 -5.16
CA LEU A 99 5.47 18.83 -4.62
C LEU A 99 5.40 18.91 -3.09
N TYR A 100 4.37 19.54 -2.52
CA TYR A 100 4.14 19.56 -1.07
C TYR A 100 3.93 18.16 -0.49
N THR A 101 3.10 17.34 -1.14
CA THR A 101 2.84 15.93 -0.73
C THR A 101 4.09 15.05 -0.89
N SER A 102 5.08 15.47 -1.68
CA SER A 102 6.37 14.78 -1.75
C SER A 102 7.37 15.27 -0.71
N LEU A 103 7.24 16.52 -0.24
CA LEU A 103 8.16 17.16 0.69
C LEU A 103 7.84 16.85 2.15
N PHE A 104 6.61 17.17 2.59
CA PHE A 104 6.25 17.12 4.02
C PHE A 104 6.22 15.70 4.58
N PRO A 105 5.61 14.70 3.91
CA PRO A 105 5.59 13.35 4.46
C PRO A 105 6.98 12.74 4.57
N ALA A 106 7.82 12.91 3.56
CA ALA A 106 9.20 12.43 3.58
C ALA A 106 9.99 13.03 4.76
N PHE A 107 9.82 14.34 4.98
CA PHE A 107 10.47 15.06 6.09
C PHE A 107 9.98 14.57 7.47
N PHE A 108 8.66 14.48 7.68
CA PHE A 108 8.12 14.05 8.97
C PHE A 108 8.38 12.56 9.25
N TYR A 109 8.41 11.70 8.22
CA TYR A 109 8.67 10.27 8.38
C TYR A 109 10.07 9.98 8.96
N MET A 110 11.05 10.84 8.69
CA MET A 110 12.40 10.72 9.25
C MET A 110 12.41 10.64 10.79
N PHE A 111 11.48 11.32 11.47
CA PHE A 111 11.43 11.38 12.93
C PHE A 111 10.81 10.11 13.55
N PHE A 112 9.74 9.59 12.94
CA PHE A 112 8.90 8.56 13.55
C PHE A 112 9.06 7.18 12.92
N GLY A 113 9.55 7.10 11.67
CA GLY A 113 9.69 5.86 10.91
C GLY A 113 10.81 4.95 11.39
N THR A 114 10.60 3.64 11.28
CA THR A 114 11.59 2.62 11.63
C THR A 114 12.33 2.07 10.40
N SER A 115 11.69 2.09 9.23
CA SER A 115 12.33 1.65 7.99
C SER A 115 13.36 2.66 7.49
N ARG A 116 14.51 2.18 6.99
CA ARG A 116 15.62 3.03 6.51
C ARG A 116 15.62 3.35 5.02
N HIS A 117 14.97 2.51 4.21
CA HIS A 117 15.05 2.54 2.73
C HIS A 117 13.72 2.93 2.07
N VAL A 118 12.67 3.08 2.87
CA VAL A 118 11.33 3.44 2.38
C VAL A 118 11.31 4.92 2.00
N SER A 119 10.81 5.20 0.80
CA SER A 119 10.61 6.57 0.28
C SER A 119 9.13 6.94 0.35
N LEU A 120 8.76 7.76 1.33
CA LEU A 120 7.39 8.26 1.51
C LEU A 120 7.10 9.45 0.59
N GLY A 121 5.89 9.54 0.06
CA GLY A 121 5.43 10.69 -0.74
C GLY A 121 4.17 10.35 -1.55
N VAL A 122 4.13 10.75 -2.81
CA VAL A 122 2.98 10.48 -3.67
C VAL A 122 2.93 9.02 -4.16
N PHE A 123 1.72 8.45 -4.23
CA PHE A 123 1.48 7.11 -4.77
C PHE A 123 0.21 7.11 -5.63
N ALA A 124 0.26 6.44 -6.79
CA ALA A 124 -0.79 6.52 -7.82
C ALA A 124 -2.16 6.07 -7.30
N VAL A 125 -2.22 4.94 -6.59
CA VAL A 125 -3.49 4.37 -6.10
C VAL A 125 -4.11 5.27 -5.02
N VAL A 126 -3.31 5.74 -4.07
CA VAL A 126 -3.79 6.64 -3.01
C VAL A 126 -4.24 7.99 -3.60
N SER A 127 -3.52 8.50 -4.61
CA SER A 127 -3.91 9.74 -5.30
C SER A 127 -5.24 9.56 -6.05
N LEU A 128 -5.48 8.40 -6.66
CA LEU A 128 -6.77 8.09 -7.30
C LEU A 128 -7.91 7.92 -6.28
N MET A 129 -7.66 7.28 -5.14
CA MET A 129 -8.65 7.14 -4.06
C MET A 129 -9.01 8.52 -3.47
N ALA A 130 -8.01 9.34 -3.18
CA ALA A 130 -8.21 10.72 -2.73
C ALA A 130 -8.96 11.56 -3.77
N GLY A 131 -8.63 11.40 -5.06
CA GLY A 131 -9.34 12.08 -6.16
C GLY A 131 -10.80 11.64 -6.32
N SER A 132 -11.08 10.35 -6.16
CA SER A 132 -12.45 9.82 -6.22
C SER A 132 -13.29 10.32 -5.04
N CYS A 133 -12.71 10.35 -3.84
CA CYS A 133 -13.32 10.97 -2.67
C CYS A 133 -13.58 12.47 -2.88
N ASN A 134 -12.56 13.21 -3.34
CA ASN A 134 -12.66 14.64 -3.62
C ASN A 134 -13.79 14.94 -4.62
N GLN A 135 -13.86 14.19 -5.71
CA GLN A 135 -14.91 14.37 -6.72
C GLN A 135 -16.31 14.09 -6.16
N ARG A 136 -16.49 13.01 -5.40
CA ARG A 136 -17.78 12.63 -4.78
C ARG A 136 -18.25 13.68 -3.78
N VAL A 137 -17.33 14.21 -2.97
CA VAL A 137 -17.65 15.21 -1.95
C VAL A 137 -17.91 16.57 -2.62
N SER A 138 -17.11 16.96 -3.60
CA SER A 138 -17.33 18.19 -4.38
C SER A 138 -18.69 18.20 -5.06
N SER A 139 -19.15 17.09 -5.64
CA SER A 139 -20.48 17.03 -6.27
C SER A 139 -21.60 17.20 -5.25
N ILE A 140 -21.48 16.59 -4.06
CA ILE A 140 -22.47 16.74 -2.97
C ILE A 140 -22.50 18.19 -2.47
N LEU A 141 -21.35 18.83 -2.31
CA LEU A 141 -21.27 20.23 -1.87
C LEU A 141 -21.82 21.19 -2.94
N GLU A 142 -21.54 20.93 -4.23
CA GLU A 142 -22.10 21.69 -5.35
C GLU A 142 -23.63 21.56 -5.38
N GLU A 143 -24.17 20.35 -5.21
CA GLU A 143 -25.62 20.11 -5.12
C GLU A 143 -26.26 20.84 -3.92
N ALA A 144 -25.65 20.75 -2.74
CA ALA A 144 -26.14 21.43 -1.54
C ALA A 144 -26.12 22.96 -1.68
N ARG A 145 -25.10 23.53 -2.34
CA ARG A 145 -25.00 24.97 -2.59
C ARG A 145 -26.03 25.45 -3.62
N ASN A 146 -26.31 24.65 -4.64
CA ASN A 146 -27.33 24.96 -5.65
C ASN A 146 -28.74 25.01 -5.04
N ILE A 147 -29.03 24.18 -4.03
CA ILE A 147 -30.31 24.20 -3.30
C ILE A 147 -30.48 25.48 -2.45
N ASN A 148 -29.39 26.03 -1.90
CA ASN A 148 -29.40 27.23 -1.07
C ASN A 148 -29.44 28.56 -1.87
N GLY A 149 -29.58 28.51 -3.20
CA GLY A 149 -30.13 29.63 -3.97
C GLY A 149 -29.19 30.79 -4.32
N SER A 150 -27.86 30.65 -4.27
CA SER A 150 -26.98 31.64 -4.91
C SER A 150 -26.91 31.38 -6.43
N LEU A 151 -28.00 31.70 -7.14
CA LEU A 151 -28.01 31.82 -8.60
C LEU A 151 -27.03 32.94 -8.98
N LEU A 152 -26.16 32.69 -9.97
CA LEU A 152 -25.25 33.66 -10.63
C LEU A 152 -23.80 33.86 -10.11
N GLU A 153 -23.13 32.82 -9.62
CA GLU A 153 -21.68 32.73 -9.89
C GLU A 153 -21.35 31.33 -10.43
N SER A 154 -21.03 31.26 -11.73
CA SER A 154 -20.25 30.14 -12.25
C SER A 154 -19.01 30.05 -11.37
N MET A 155 -18.85 28.94 -10.62
CA MET A 155 -17.67 28.75 -9.77
C MET A 155 -16.43 29.02 -10.60
N ASP A 156 -15.69 30.07 -10.24
CA ASP A 156 -14.39 30.34 -10.81
C ASP A 156 -13.50 29.10 -10.60
N ASP A 157 -12.69 28.75 -11.60
CA ASP A 157 -11.83 27.55 -11.56
C ASP A 157 -10.91 27.57 -10.33
N GLY A 158 -10.53 28.76 -9.87
CA GLY A 158 -9.79 28.98 -8.62
C GLY A 158 -10.55 28.54 -7.37
N SER A 159 -11.85 28.84 -7.29
CA SER A 159 -12.71 28.47 -6.14
C SER A 159 -12.94 26.94 -6.07
N ARG A 160 -13.10 26.27 -7.22
CA ARG A 160 -13.21 24.81 -7.30
C ARG A 160 -11.93 24.14 -6.83
N LEU A 161 -10.78 24.69 -7.22
CA LEU A 161 -9.49 24.19 -6.82
C LEU A 161 -9.26 24.35 -5.32
N GLN A 162 -9.56 25.52 -4.74
CA GLN A 162 -9.44 25.73 -3.29
C GLN A 162 -10.32 24.77 -2.48
N THR A 163 -11.56 24.55 -2.93
CA THR A 163 -12.47 23.57 -2.32
C THR A 163 -11.89 22.15 -2.40
N SER A 164 -11.32 21.79 -3.55
CA SER A 164 -10.66 20.51 -3.75
C SER A 164 -9.46 20.33 -2.80
N VAL A 165 -8.66 21.37 -2.60
CA VAL A 165 -7.54 21.35 -1.64
C VAL A 165 -8.05 21.15 -0.22
N ALA A 166 -9.09 21.88 0.20
CA ALA A 166 -9.66 21.76 1.54
C ALA A 166 -10.23 20.35 1.82
N ILE A 167 -10.84 19.70 0.82
CA ILE A 167 -11.36 18.34 0.96
C ILE A 167 -10.20 17.35 1.14
N VAL A 168 -9.16 17.42 0.31
CA VAL A 168 -8.06 16.45 0.40
C VAL A 168 -7.17 16.65 1.64
N THR A 169 -7.00 17.87 2.13
CA THR A 169 -6.28 18.13 3.39
C THR A 169 -7.05 17.60 4.59
N SER A 170 -8.37 17.81 4.61
CA SER A 170 -9.25 17.28 5.65
C SER A 170 -9.31 15.75 5.62
N LEU A 171 -9.30 15.16 4.41
CA LEU A 171 -9.14 13.71 4.24
C LEU A 171 -7.81 13.20 4.81
N THR A 172 -6.72 13.94 4.60
CA THR A 172 -5.38 13.62 5.14
C THR A 172 -5.39 13.58 6.67
N LEU A 173 -5.98 14.60 7.31
CA LEU A 173 -6.12 14.60 8.77
C LEU A 173 -6.96 13.40 9.25
N CYS A 174 -8.09 13.14 8.59
CA CYS A 174 -8.96 12.02 8.94
C CYS A 174 -8.23 10.66 8.80
N VAL A 175 -7.48 10.46 7.71
CA VAL A 175 -6.64 9.26 7.50
C VAL A 175 -5.61 9.12 8.62
N GLY A 176 -4.90 10.20 8.98
CA GLY A 176 -3.92 10.17 10.07
C GLY A 176 -4.53 9.83 11.43
N LEU A 177 -5.68 10.43 11.75
CA LEU A 177 -6.43 10.12 12.97
C LEU A 177 -6.89 8.65 13.00
N MET A 178 -7.37 8.11 11.88
CA MET A 178 -7.75 6.70 11.77
C MET A 178 -6.55 5.75 11.93
N GLN A 179 -5.38 6.10 11.40
CA GLN A 179 -4.14 5.32 11.59
C GLN A 179 -3.67 5.33 13.04
N VAL A 180 -3.70 6.49 13.71
CA VAL A 180 -3.41 6.57 15.15
C VAL A 180 -4.42 5.76 15.95
N LEU A 181 -5.72 5.85 15.61
CA LEU A 181 -6.76 5.05 16.27
C LEU A 181 -6.52 3.55 16.10
N MET A 182 -6.17 3.09 14.89
CA MET A 182 -5.80 1.71 14.63
C MET A 182 -4.56 1.27 15.43
N ALA A 183 -3.58 2.17 15.61
CA ALA A 183 -2.40 1.93 16.43
C ALA A 183 -2.76 1.76 17.92
N LEU A 184 -3.63 2.64 18.44
CA LEU A 184 -4.10 2.61 19.83
C LEU A 184 -4.92 1.35 20.13
N LEU A 185 -5.78 0.96 19.20
CA LEU A 185 -6.61 -0.25 19.30
C LEU A 185 -5.82 -1.55 19.05
N ARG A 186 -4.52 -1.48 18.71
CA ARG A 186 -3.66 -2.62 18.39
C ARG A 186 -4.26 -3.49 17.28
N LEU A 187 -4.69 -2.83 16.21
CA LEU A 187 -5.24 -3.48 15.01
C LEU A 187 -4.13 -3.93 14.04
N ASP A 188 -2.91 -4.14 14.52
CA ASP A 188 -1.77 -4.63 13.73
C ASP A 188 -2.03 -6.02 13.11
N PHE A 189 -2.93 -6.80 13.70
CA PHE A 189 -3.37 -8.08 13.13
C PHE A 189 -4.15 -7.93 11.81
N LEU A 190 -4.77 -6.77 11.54
CA LEU A 190 -5.54 -6.58 10.31
C LEU A 190 -4.67 -6.68 9.05
N ILE A 191 -3.40 -6.27 9.14
CA ILE A 191 -2.44 -6.38 8.04
C ILE A 191 -2.24 -7.84 7.63
N ALA A 192 -2.34 -8.78 8.57
CA ALA A 192 -2.16 -10.21 8.27
C ALA A 192 -3.26 -10.75 7.34
N PHE A 193 -4.42 -10.09 7.26
CA PHE A 193 -5.48 -10.45 6.31
C PHE A 193 -5.25 -9.87 4.91
N LEU A 194 -4.41 -8.85 4.76
CA LEU A 194 -4.05 -8.29 3.45
C LEU A 194 -2.83 -9.03 2.90
N SER A 195 -3.09 -10.16 2.25
CA SER A 195 -2.04 -10.93 1.58
C SER A 195 -1.43 -10.17 0.39
N ASP A 196 -0.20 -10.51 0.02
CA ASP A 196 0.47 -9.96 -1.15
C ASP A 196 -0.35 -10.12 -2.45
N GLN A 197 -1.19 -11.15 -2.52
CA GLN A 197 -2.05 -11.43 -3.68
C GLN A 197 -3.23 -10.47 -3.78
N ILE A 198 -3.82 -10.09 -2.63
CA ILE A 198 -4.85 -9.05 -2.59
C ILE A 198 -4.24 -7.74 -3.05
N ILE A 199 -3.08 -7.37 -2.49
CA ILE A 199 -2.40 -6.12 -2.83
C ILE A 199 -2.09 -6.10 -4.32
N GLY A 200 -1.51 -7.17 -4.88
CA GLY A 200 -1.20 -7.27 -6.31
C GLY A 200 -2.43 -7.15 -7.20
N GLY A 201 -3.50 -7.91 -6.91
CA GLY A 201 -4.75 -7.86 -7.69
C GLY A 201 -5.41 -6.48 -7.65
N PHE A 202 -5.49 -5.90 -6.44
CA PHE A 202 -6.00 -4.56 -6.20
C PHE A 202 -5.17 -3.47 -6.89
N THR A 203 -3.83 -3.47 -6.76
CA THR A 203 -2.98 -2.44 -7.38
C THR A 203 -3.01 -2.53 -8.90
N THR A 204 -3.12 -3.73 -9.45
CA THR A 204 -3.30 -3.94 -10.90
C THR A 204 -4.65 -3.40 -11.37
N GLY A 205 -5.74 -3.66 -10.63
CA GLY A 205 -7.06 -3.13 -10.96
C GLY A 205 -7.11 -1.61 -10.83
N ALA A 206 -6.47 -1.05 -9.81
CA ALA A 206 -6.32 0.39 -9.64
C ALA A 206 -5.49 1.01 -10.77
N ALA A 207 -4.47 0.32 -11.28
CA ALA A 207 -3.70 0.77 -12.44
C ALA A 207 -4.56 0.90 -13.71
N VAL A 208 -5.58 0.04 -13.90
CA VAL A 208 -6.57 0.21 -14.99
C VAL A 208 -7.33 1.52 -14.81
N HIS A 209 -7.84 1.82 -13.61
CA HIS A 209 -8.52 3.08 -13.34
C HIS A 209 -7.62 4.30 -13.55
N VAL A 210 -6.37 4.24 -13.08
CA VAL A 210 -5.40 5.31 -13.30
C VAL A 210 -5.12 5.48 -14.79
N PHE A 211 -4.94 4.39 -15.55
CA PHE A 211 -4.71 4.43 -16.99
C PHE A 211 -5.86 5.14 -17.70
N THR A 212 -7.11 4.73 -17.42
CA THR A 212 -8.30 5.34 -18.01
C THR A 212 -8.40 6.83 -17.65
N ALA A 213 -8.14 7.18 -16.38
CA ALA A 213 -8.12 8.57 -15.88
C ALA A 213 -7.10 9.49 -16.59
N GLN A 214 -6.12 8.94 -17.30
CA GLN A 214 -5.10 9.70 -18.05
C GLN A 214 -5.39 9.79 -19.55
N LEU A 215 -6.28 8.96 -20.10
CA LEU A 215 -6.58 8.93 -21.54
C LEU A 215 -7.20 10.24 -22.04
N ASN A 216 -8.05 10.87 -21.24
CA ASN A 216 -8.67 12.15 -21.59
C ASN A 216 -7.63 13.28 -21.80
N LYS A 217 -6.61 13.35 -20.96
CA LYS A 217 -5.51 14.32 -21.06
C LYS A 217 -4.56 14.03 -22.22
N ILE A 218 -4.37 12.75 -22.58
CA ILE A 218 -3.59 12.35 -23.78
C ILE A 218 -4.31 12.74 -25.07
N LEU A 219 -5.63 12.57 -25.12
CA LEU A 219 -6.45 12.98 -26.27
C LEU A 219 -6.73 14.49 -26.30
N GLY A 220 -6.42 15.19 -25.21
CA GLY A 220 -6.67 16.63 -25.08
C GLY A 220 -8.15 17.00 -24.92
N VAL A 221 -8.97 16.09 -24.38
CA VAL A 221 -10.42 16.29 -24.21
C VAL A 221 -10.77 16.49 -22.73
N SER A 222 -11.61 17.48 -22.43
CA SER A 222 -12.24 17.65 -21.12
C SER A 222 -13.50 16.78 -21.01
N LEU A 223 -13.38 15.65 -20.30
CA LEU A 223 -14.53 14.77 -20.04
C LEU A 223 -15.22 15.11 -18.71
N PRO A 224 -16.55 14.96 -18.63
CA PRO A 224 -17.28 14.99 -17.36
C PRO A 224 -16.75 13.89 -16.44
N ARG A 225 -16.60 14.23 -15.16
CA ARG A 225 -16.08 13.28 -14.17
C ARG A 225 -17.23 12.44 -13.62
N HIS A 226 -17.13 11.12 -13.71
CA HIS A 226 -18.10 10.17 -13.16
C HIS A 226 -17.61 9.56 -11.84
N SER A 227 -18.52 9.34 -10.89
CA SER A 227 -18.26 8.67 -9.60
C SER A 227 -19.24 7.51 -9.43
N GLY A 228 -18.83 6.47 -8.71
CA GLY A 228 -19.69 5.31 -8.40
C GLY A 228 -19.30 4.01 -9.12
N PRO A 229 -20.06 2.92 -8.86
CA PRO A 229 -19.77 1.61 -9.41
C PRO A 229 -19.93 1.62 -10.94
N GLY A 230 -18.98 1.01 -11.64
CA GLY A 230 -18.98 0.97 -13.11
C GLY A 230 -18.54 2.27 -13.78
N LYS A 231 -17.89 3.20 -13.06
CA LYS A 231 -17.40 4.48 -13.62
C LYS A 231 -16.51 4.32 -14.86
N LEU A 232 -15.79 3.20 -14.99
CA LEU A 232 -14.98 2.91 -16.17
C LEU A 232 -15.82 2.83 -17.44
N TYR A 233 -16.99 2.18 -17.39
CA TYR A 233 -17.86 2.04 -18.55
C TYR A 233 -18.33 3.39 -19.05
N PHE A 234 -18.82 4.24 -18.15
CA PHE A 234 -19.24 5.61 -18.49
C PHE A 234 -18.09 6.43 -19.04
N MET A 235 -16.91 6.35 -18.42
CA MET A 235 -15.72 7.07 -18.87
C MET A 235 -15.28 6.64 -20.28
N TYR A 236 -15.29 5.34 -20.60
CA TYR A 236 -14.98 4.85 -21.94
C TYR A 236 -16.04 5.26 -22.97
N ARG A 237 -17.33 5.20 -22.61
CA ARG A 237 -18.42 5.67 -23.48
C ARG A 237 -18.24 7.14 -23.86
N ASP A 238 -17.94 7.99 -22.87
CA ASP A 238 -17.80 9.42 -23.10
C ASP A 238 -16.49 9.76 -23.83
N LEU A 239 -15.42 9.01 -23.59
CA LEU A 239 -14.17 9.09 -24.33
C LEU A 239 -14.40 8.79 -25.82
N ILE A 240 -15.05 7.65 -26.12
CA ILE A 240 -15.35 7.23 -27.49
C ILE A 240 -16.28 8.23 -28.18
N SER A 241 -17.34 8.66 -27.48
CA SER A 241 -18.26 9.69 -27.98
C SER A 241 -17.52 10.98 -28.34
N SER A 242 -16.65 11.46 -27.46
CA SER A 242 -15.89 12.70 -27.68
C SER A 242 -14.89 12.59 -28.84
N VAL A 243 -14.30 11.41 -29.04
CA VAL A 243 -13.42 11.13 -30.19
C VAL A 243 -14.22 11.12 -31.50
N ILE A 244 -15.38 10.47 -31.52
CA ILE A 244 -16.26 10.41 -32.70
C ILE A 244 -16.79 11.80 -33.05
N SER A 245 -17.13 12.62 -32.06
CA SER A 245 -17.61 13.98 -32.26
C SER A 245 -16.53 14.99 -32.71
N GLY A 246 -15.26 14.57 -32.80
CA GLY A 246 -14.18 15.42 -33.33
C GLY A 246 -13.63 16.48 -32.37
N TYR A 247 -13.97 16.43 -31.07
CA TYR A 247 -13.43 17.36 -30.06
C TYR A 247 -11.99 17.02 -29.60
N ALA A 248 -11.41 15.92 -30.11
CA ALA A 248 -10.08 15.47 -29.74
C ALA A 248 -8.98 16.30 -30.42
N ASN A 249 -8.01 16.77 -29.64
CA ASN A 249 -6.87 17.51 -30.17
C ASN A 249 -5.79 16.53 -30.64
N TRP A 250 -5.72 16.30 -31.95
CA TRP A 250 -4.79 15.35 -32.56
C TRP A 250 -3.31 15.71 -32.36
N TYR A 251 -2.99 17.01 -32.19
CA TYR A 251 -1.63 17.45 -31.86
C TYR A 251 -1.22 17.00 -30.46
N THR A 252 -2.13 17.13 -29.48
CA THR A 252 -1.90 16.64 -28.11
C THR A 252 -1.68 15.13 -28.11
N PHE A 253 -2.48 14.40 -28.91
CA PHE A 253 -2.35 12.95 -29.05
C PHE A 253 -0.99 12.54 -29.67
N GLY A 254 -0.58 13.19 -30.76
CA GLY A 254 0.71 12.91 -31.41
C GLY A 254 1.91 13.19 -30.50
N ILE A 255 1.90 14.33 -29.79
CA ILE A 255 2.95 14.66 -28.80
C ILE A 255 2.98 13.64 -27.66
N SER A 256 1.80 13.20 -27.20
CA SER A 256 1.70 12.20 -26.12
C SER A 256 2.26 10.84 -26.53
N ILE A 257 1.91 10.34 -27.72
CA ILE A 257 2.45 9.06 -28.22
C ILE A 257 3.97 9.15 -28.37
N ALA A 258 4.47 10.22 -28.98
CA ALA A 258 5.92 10.43 -29.13
C ALA A 258 6.62 10.42 -27.76
N THR A 259 6.04 11.10 -26.77
CA THR A 259 6.58 11.15 -25.41
C THR A 259 6.56 9.79 -24.71
N ILE A 260 5.48 9.01 -24.85
CA ILE A 260 5.38 7.64 -24.31
C ILE A 260 6.43 6.73 -24.94
N VAL A 261 6.59 6.78 -26.26
CA VAL A 261 7.59 5.98 -26.97
C VAL A 261 9.01 6.36 -26.53
N ILE A 262 9.31 7.66 -26.43
CA ILE A 262 10.61 8.14 -25.95
C ILE A 262 10.89 7.63 -24.53
N LEU A 263 9.94 7.78 -23.60
CA LEU A 263 10.08 7.30 -22.22
C LEU A 263 10.23 5.78 -22.14
N PHE A 264 9.45 5.04 -22.93
CA PHE A 264 9.50 3.59 -22.97
C PHE A 264 10.85 3.09 -23.51
N VAL A 265 11.35 3.70 -24.58
CA VAL A 265 12.66 3.37 -25.16
C VAL A 265 13.78 3.72 -24.20
N ALA A 266 13.73 4.92 -23.60
CA ALA A 266 14.72 5.37 -22.64
C ALA A 266 14.82 4.40 -21.44
N LYS A 267 13.69 4.01 -20.85
CA LYS A 267 13.69 3.14 -19.66
C LYS A 267 14.01 1.67 -19.95
N ASN A 268 13.65 1.14 -21.13
CA ASN A 268 13.84 -0.28 -21.42
C ASN A 268 15.14 -0.61 -22.17
N TYR A 269 15.58 0.27 -23.08
CA TYR A 269 16.75 0.02 -23.92
C TYR A 269 17.94 0.89 -23.49
N LEU A 270 17.72 2.15 -23.14
CA LEU A 270 18.82 3.06 -22.80
C LEU A 270 19.32 2.86 -21.37
N ASP A 271 18.43 2.63 -20.40
CA ASP A 271 18.77 2.37 -19.00
C ASP A 271 19.75 1.19 -18.81
N PRO A 272 19.54 -0.02 -19.39
CA PRO A 272 20.50 -1.11 -19.22
C PRO A 272 21.85 -0.85 -19.90
N LEU A 273 21.89 -0.01 -20.94
CA LEU A 273 23.14 0.39 -21.59
C LEU A 273 23.90 1.40 -20.72
N ILE A 274 23.20 2.39 -20.18
CA ILE A 274 23.80 3.42 -19.32
C ILE A 274 24.24 2.83 -17.98
N LYS A 275 23.49 1.86 -17.44
CA LYS A 275 23.84 1.18 -16.19
C LYS A 275 25.18 0.46 -16.25
N LYS A 276 25.66 0.07 -17.43
CA LYS A 276 27.01 -0.49 -17.62
C LYS A 276 28.11 0.56 -17.43
N LYS A 277 27.81 1.84 -17.63
CA LYS A 277 28.78 2.95 -17.59
C LYS A 277 28.64 3.82 -16.35
N CYS A 278 27.42 4.03 -15.85
CA CYS A 278 27.11 4.84 -14.67
C CYS A 278 26.33 4.00 -13.66
N SER A 279 26.75 4.02 -12.39
CA SER A 279 26.06 3.31 -11.30
C SER A 279 24.83 4.04 -10.76
N ILE A 280 24.64 5.31 -11.13
CA ILE A 280 23.54 6.17 -10.65
C ILE A 280 22.37 6.06 -11.64
N PRO A 281 21.13 5.78 -11.18
CA PRO A 281 19.97 5.69 -12.05
C PRO A 281 19.62 7.05 -12.65
N VAL A 282 19.38 7.07 -13.96
CA VAL A 282 19.13 8.32 -14.69
C VAL A 282 17.66 8.73 -14.59
N PRO A 283 17.35 9.98 -14.19
CA PRO A 283 15.98 10.45 -14.03
C PRO A 283 15.35 10.87 -15.38
N TYR A 284 15.00 9.89 -16.22
CA TYR A 284 14.39 10.13 -17.54
C TYR A 284 13.12 10.99 -17.49
N ASP A 285 12.32 10.84 -16.43
CA ASP A 285 11.06 11.57 -16.26
C ASP A 285 11.30 13.10 -16.11
N LEU A 286 12.41 13.50 -15.48
CA LEU A 286 12.79 14.91 -15.36
C LEU A 286 13.26 15.46 -16.71
N PHE A 287 14.11 14.73 -17.45
CA PHE A 287 14.61 15.19 -18.76
C PHE A 287 13.46 15.40 -19.75
N VAL A 288 12.48 14.50 -19.76
CA VAL A 288 11.30 14.63 -20.60
C VAL A 288 10.44 15.83 -20.18
N MET A 289 10.32 16.10 -18.88
CA MET A 289 9.65 17.32 -18.40
C MET A 289 10.36 18.59 -18.90
N ILE A 290 11.69 18.67 -18.74
CA ILE A 290 12.48 19.83 -19.18
C ILE A 290 12.36 20.03 -20.70
N ALA A 291 12.48 18.93 -21.47
CA ALA A 291 12.32 18.97 -22.92
C ALA A 291 10.91 19.40 -23.33
N GLY A 292 9.87 18.92 -22.63
CA GLY A 292 8.48 19.31 -22.86
C GLY A 292 8.22 20.79 -22.56
N THR A 293 8.78 21.31 -21.47
CA THR A 293 8.76 22.73 -21.14
C THR A 293 9.44 23.57 -22.22
N ALA A 294 10.65 23.20 -22.63
CA ALA A 294 11.39 23.91 -23.68
C ALA A 294 10.64 23.89 -25.01
N LEU A 295 10.11 22.74 -25.41
CA LEU A 295 9.31 22.58 -26.62
C LEU A 295 8.04 23.45 -26.58
N SER A 296 7.35 23.48 -25.44
CA SER A 296 6.16 24.28 -25.25
C SER A 296 6.44 25.78 -25.34
N ALA A 297 7.54 26.24 -24.75
CA ALA A 297 7.98 27.62 -24.80
C ALA A 297 8.40 28.05 -26.22
N LEU A 298 9.15 27.21 -26.94
CA LEU A 298 9.66 27.51 -28.28
C LEU A 298 8.55 27.51 -29.35
N LEU A 299 7.63 26.53 -29.28
CA LEU A 299 6.57 26.35 -30.29
C LEU A 299 5.26 27.05 -29.92
N ARG A 300 5.16 27.66 -28.73
CA ARG A 300 3.94 28.25 -28.17
C ARG A 300 2.71 27.34 -28.34
N LEU A 301 2.83 26.12 -27.80
CA LEU A 301 1.86 25.04 -28.02
C LEU A 301 0.42 25.39 -27.59
N ARG A 302 0.27 26.25 -26.57
CA ARG A 302 -1.05 26.73 -26.12
C ARG A 302 -1.72 27.61 -27.17
N GLU A 303 -1.02 28.64 -27.64
CA GLU A 303 -1.56 29.65 -28.57
C GLU A 303 -1.82 29.06 -29.96
N ARG A 304 -0.88 28.24 -30.46
CA ARG A 304 -0.92 27.75 -31.85
C ARG A 304 -1.70 26.45 -32.01
N PHE A 305 -1.67 25.57 -31.02
CA PHE A 305 -2.23 24.21 -31.12
C PHE A 305 -3.30 23.90 -30.07
N GLY A 306 -3.68 24.87 -29.23
CA GLY A 306 -4.73 24.68 -28.21
C GLY A 306 -4.41 23.60 -27.18
N VAL A 307 -3.12 23.31 -26.94
CA VAL A 307 -2.73 22.28 -25.98
C VAL A 307 -2.91 22.80 -24.56
N LYS A 308 -3.55 22.00 -23.70
CA LYS A 308 -3.78 22.36 -22.30
C LYS A 308 -2.46 22.37 -21.51
N ILE A 309 -2.18 23.50 -20.85
CA ILE A 309 -1.02 23.69 -19.97
C ILE A 309 -1.44 23.71 -18.50
N ILE A 310 -0.45 23.62 -17.60
CA ILE A 310 -0.67 23.61 -16.15
C ILE A 310 -1.24 24.94 -15.64
N GLY A 311 -0.72 26.07 -16.13
CA GLY A 311 -1.12 27.40 -15.68
C GLY A 311 -0.27 27.91 -14.51
N GLU A 312 -0.72 28.99 -13.88
CA GLU A 312 0.02 29.70 -12.83
C GLU A 312 0.24 28.82 -11.60
N ILE A 313 1.48 28.82 -11.09
CA ILE A 313 1.87 28.06 -9.91
C ILE A 313 2.23 29.06 -8.80
N PRO A 314 1.51 29.09 -7.66
CA PRO A 314 1.87 29.97 -6.56
C PRO A 314 3.27 29.59 -6.06
N THR A 315 4.18 30.56 -6.08
CA THR A 315 5.54 30.40 -5.58
C THR A 315 5.58 30.67 -4.09
N GLY A 316 6.30 29.83 -3.34
CA GLY A 316 6.47 29.97 -1.90
C GLY A 316 5.98 28.76 -1.11
N MET A 317 6.22 28.80 0.21
CA MET A 317 5.67 27.79 1.11
C MET A 317 4.24 28.16 1.52
N PRO A 318 3.33 27.18 1.58
CA PRO A 318 1.97 27.42 2.03
C PRO A 318 1.98 27.69 3.54
N ALA A 319 1.19 28.68 3.96
CA ALA A 319 0.96 28.92 5.38
C ALA A 319 0.23 27.72 6.01
N PRO A 320 0.60 27.28 7.23
CA PRO A 320 -0.12 26.23 7.93
C PRO A 320 -1.59 26.64 8.13
N SER A 321 -2.51 25.80 7.66
CA SER A 321 -3.96 26.00 7.78
C SER A 321 -4.59 24.83 8.51
N LEU A 322 -5.53 25.09 9.41
CA LEU A 322 -6.31 24.03 10.05
C LEU A 322 -7.32 23.45 9.04
N PRO A 323 -7.32 22.12 8.83
CA PRO A 323 -8.32 21.48 7.97
C PRO A 323 -9.71 21.50 8.61
N ASP A 324 -10.74 21.53 7.77
CA ASP A 324 -12.12 21.64 8.22
C ASP A 324 -12.66 20.27 8.70
N ALA A 325 -12.83 20.15 10.01
CA ALA A 325 -13.34 18.94 10.65
C ALA A 325 -14.82 18.67 10.35
N SER A 326 -15.58 19.67 9.87
CA SER A 326 -17.00 19.49 9.55
C SER A 326 -17.22 18.49 8.40
N LEU A 327 -16.22 18.35 7.51
CA LEU A 327 -16.30 17.50 6.33
C LEU A 327 -16.09 15.99 6.64
N PHE A 328 -15.64 15.65 7.85
CA PHE A 328 -15.27 14.27 8.20
C PHE A 328 -16.41 13.26 8.01
N GLY A 329 -17.66 13.70 8.22
CA GLY A 329 -18.85 12.85 8.05
C GLY A 329 -19.02 12.32 6.63
N TYR A 330 -18.58 13.06 5.60
CA TYR A 330 -18.81 12.68 4.20
C TYR A 330 -17.85 11.60 3.68
N PHE A 331 -16.65 11.50 4.27
CA PHE A 331 -15.57 10.65 3.76
C PHE A 331 -14.93 9.73 4.79
N LEU A 332 -15.59 9.48 5.93
CA LEU A 332 -15.08 8.58 6.98
C LEU A 332 -14.79 7.16 6.45
N GLY A 333 -15.67 6.63 5.59
CA GLY A 333 -15.47 5.32 4.95
C GLY A 333 -14.27 5.30 3.99
N ASP A 334 -14.08 6.37 3.22
CA ASP A 334 -12.95 6.50 2.30
C ASP A 334 -11.64 6.63 3.10
N ALA A 335 -11.64 7.40 4.19
CA ALA A 335 -10.49 7.55 5.08
C ALA A 335 -10.08 6.22 5.73
N LEU A 336 -11.04 5.38 6.14
CA LEU A 336 -10.76 4.03 6.64
C LEU A 336 -10.12 3.14 5.57
N ALA A 337 -10.65 3.16 4.34
CA ALA A 337 -10.08 2.36 3.26
C ALA A 337 -8.66 2.84 2.88
N ILE A 338 -8.47 4.15 2.74
CA ILE A 338 -7.16 4.75 2.40
C ILE A 338 -6.15 4.47 3.50
N SER A 339 -6.53 4.62 4.78
CA SER A 339 -5.62 4.36 5.90
C SER A 339 -5.10 2.92 5.94
N ILE A 340 -5.97 1.93 5.69
CA ILE A 340 -5.56 0.52 5.57
C ILE A 340 -4.58 0.34 4.40
N VAL A 341 -4.89 0.86 3.21
CA VAL A 341 -4.02 0.73 2.02
C VAL A 341 -2.66 1.36 2.28
N VAL A 342 -2.62 2.58 2.81
CA VAL A 342 -1.39 3.32 3.11
C VAL A 342 -0.51 2.53 4.08
N LEU A 343 -1.09 2.01 5.17
CA LEU A 343 -0.36 1.24 6.18
C LEU A 343 0.17 -0.08 5.62
N VAL A 344 -0.65 -0.80 4.85
CA VAL A 344 -0.29 -2.11 4.29
C VAL A 344 0.85 -1.95 3.28
N VAL A 345 0.75 -0.98 2.37
CA VAL A 345 1.82 -0.72 1.39
C VAL A 345 3.12 -0.30 2.11
N ASN A 346 3.04 0.59 3.11
CA ASN A 346 4.21 1.02 3.88
C ASN A 346 4.87 -0.14 4.64
N VAL A 347 4.09 -0.95 5.36
CA VAL A 347 4.60 -2.09 6.13
C VAL A 347 5.15 -3.19 5.22
N SER A 348 4.50 -3.49 4.09
CA SER A 348 5.00 -4.48 3.13
C SER A 348 6.33 -4.05 2.50
N MET A 349 6.47 -2.77 2.13
CA MET A 349 7.74 -2.24 1.65
C MET A 349 8.81 -2.24 2.73
N GLY A 350 8.45 -1.84 3.95
CA GLY A 350 9.33 -1.95 5.11
C GLY A 350 9.86 -3.37 5.26
N LYS A 351 8.97 -4.35 5.39
CA LYS A 351 9.33 -5.77 5.57
C LYS A 351 10.21 -6.32 4.44
N LEU A 352 9.98 -5.88 3.20
CA LEU A 352 10.82 -6.23 2.05
C LEU A 352 12.29 -5.81 2.28
N PHE A 353 12.53 -4.54 2.64
CA PHE A 353 13.89 -4.04 2.86
C PHE A 353 14.50 -4.55 4.17
N ALA A 354 13.70 -4.71 5.22
CA ALA A 354 14.11 -5.35 6.47
C ALA A 354 14.67 -6.76 6.23
N LYS A 355 13.96 -7.58 5.45
CA LYS A 355 14.41 -8.92 5.06
C LYS A 355 15.67 -8.88 4.21
N LYS A 356 15.77 -7.93 3.27
CA LYS A 356 16.92 -7.80 2.35
C LYS A 356 18.20 -7.34 3.07
N HIS A 357 18.10 -6.37 3.97
CA HIS A 357 19.23 -5.78 4.70
C HIS A 357 19.40 -6.32 6.13
N LYS A 358 18.65 -7.36 6.51
CA LYS A 358 18.75 -8.05 7.80
C LYS A 358 18.59 -7.12 9.01
N TYR A 359 17.59 -6.22 8.96
CA TYR A 359 17.14 -5.44 10.12
C TYR A 359 15.69 -5.73 10.43
N GLU A 360 15.23 -5.39 11.64
CA GLU A 360 13.85 -5.59 12.07
C GLU A 360 13.05 -4.28 11.97
N ILE A 361 11.77 -4.41 11.66
CA ILE A 361 10.81 -3.30 11.62
C ILE A 361 9.71 -3.58 12.61
N ASP A 362 9.42 -2.60 13.46
CA ASP A 362 8.28 -2.65 14.35
C ASP A 362 7.04 -2.14 13.63
N VAL A 363 6.14 -3.08 13.30
CA VAL A 363 4.87 -2.80 12.62
C VAL A 363 3.99 -1.83 13.41
N ARG A 364 4.03 -1.89 14.75
CA ARG A 364 3.21 -1.00 15.58
C ARG A 364 3.73 0.42 15.55
N GLN A 365 5.05 0.58 15.59
CA GLN A 365 5.65 1.89 15.46
C GLN A 365 5.38 2.50 14.09
N GLU A 366 5.35 1.70 13.01
CA GLU A 366 4.95 2.19 11.68
C GLU A 366 3.50 2.72 11.64
N PHE A 367 2.58 2.17 12.45
CA PHE A 367 1.21 2.68 12.54
C PHE A 367 1.17 4.07 13.17
N TYR A 368 1.86 4.24 14.30
CA TYR A 368 2.01 5.55 14.92
C TYR A 368 2.72 6.53 13.99
N ALA A 369 3.84 6.11 13.39
CA ALA A 369 4.64 6.95 12.50
C ALA A 369 3.82 7.49 11.35
N MET A 370 3.13 6.62 10.61
CA MET A 370 2.27 7.04 9.50
C MET A 370 1.14 7.95 9.97
N GLY A 371 0.48 7.61 11.08
CA GLY A 371 -0.60 8.44 11.63
C GLY A 371 -0.15 9.85 12.01
N PHE A 372 0.97 9.99 12.70
CA PHE A 372 1.54 11.31 13.04
C PHE A 372 2.03 12.06 11.81
N VAL A 373 2.65 11.37 10.85
CA VAL A 373 3.08 12.00 9.60
C VAL A 373 1.88 12.60 8.87
N GLU A 374 0.79 11.85 8.69
CA GLU A 374 -0.40 12.36 8.00
C GLU A 374 -1.08 13.50 8.78
N ILE A 375 -1.14 13.44 10.12
CA ILE A 375 -1.67 14.54 10.94
C ILE A 375 -0.81 15.81 10.78
N LEU A 376 0.51 15.70 10.87
CA LEU A 376 1.43 16.85 10.73
C LEU A 376 1.43 17.40 9.29
N CYS A 377 1.28 16.52 8.31
CA CYS A 377 1.13 16.88 6.91
C CYS A 377 -0.18 17.63 6.63
N SER A 378 -1.28 17.30 7.33
CA SER A 378 -2.60 17.88 7.07
C SER A 378 -2.71 19.39 7.34
N PHE A 379 -1.76 19.97 8.08
CA PHE A 379 -1.66 21.43 8.23
C PHE A 379 -1.22 22.13 6.94
N PHE A 380 -0.74 21.37 5.95
CA PHE A 380 -0.31 21.87 4.65
C PHE A 380 -1.25 21.36 3.55
N PRO A 381 -1.31 22.00 2.36
CA PRO A 381 -2.17 21.63 1.24
C PRO A 381 -1.71 20.34 0.53
N VAL A 382 -1.81 19.21 1.23
CA VAL A 382 -1.42 17.87 0.78
C VAL A 382 -2.60 16.90 0.81
N TRP A 383 -2.44 15.77 0.12
CA TRP A 383 -3.36 14.64 0.22
C TRP A 383 -2.65 13.44 0.87
N PRO A 384 -3.37 12.38 1.27
CA PRO A 384 -2.78 11.24 1.95
C PRO A 384 -1.57 10.68 1.19
N SER A 385 -0.48 10.46 1.90
CA SER A 385 0.78 10.02 1.32
C SER A 385 0.97 8.51 1.47
N SER A 386 1.84 7.92 0.66
CA SER A 386 2.24 6.52 0.82
C SER A 386 3.60 6.25 0.19
N THR A 387 4.09 5.04 0.40
CA THR A 387 5.38 4.60 -0.11
C THR A 387 5.22 4.04 -1.50
N ALA A 388 6.13 4.37 -2.42
CA ALA A 388 6.13 3.80 -3.76
C ALA A 388 7.26 2.77 -3.91
N LEU A 389 6.93 1.62 -4.51
CA LEU A 389 7.88 0.54 -4.78
C LEU A 389 9.04 1.02 -5.66
N ALA A 390 8.74 1.60 -6.83
CA ALA A 390 9.75 2.01 -7.80
C ALA A 390 10.72 3.06 -7.21
N ARG A 391 10.19 4.05 -6.47
CA ARG A 391 11.02 5.05 -5.79
C ARG A 391 11.90 4.44 -4.72
N SER A 392 11.34 3.58 -3.86
CA SER A 392 12.10 2.97 -2.76
C SER A 392 13.19 2.02 -3.28
N LEU A 393 12.95 1.31 -4.39
CA LEU A 393 13.99 0.50 -5.05
C LEU A 393 15.14 1.35 -5.63
N VAL A 394 14.81 2.50 -6.22
CA VAL A 394 15.84 3.43 -6.68
C VAL A 394 16.58 4.07 -5.50
N TYR A 395 15.87 4.33 -4.40
CA TYR A 395 16.46 4.84 -3.17
C TYR A 395 17.49 3.88 -2.60
N GLU A 396 17.13 2.60 -2.53
CA GLU A 396 17.99 1.49 -2.14
C GLU A 396 19.17 1.32 -3.11
N ALA A 397 18.91 1.34 -4.43
CA ALA A 397 19.93 1.18 -5.46
C ALA A 397 20.95 2.33 -5.49
N ALA A 398 20.53 3.54 -5.10
CA ALA A 398 21.42 4.68 -4.93
C ALA A 398 22.30 4.58 -3.65
N GLY A 399 22.05 3.56 -2.81
CA GLY A 399 22.93 3.20 -1.70
C GLY A 399 22.58 3.84 -0.36
N ILE A 400 21.35 4.33 -0.16
CA ILE A 400 20.92 4.93 1.11
C ILE A 400 21.19 4.00 2.30
N LYS A 401 21.63 4.59 3.41
CA LYS A 401 21.90 3.90 4.67
C LYS A 401 20.94 4.32 5.76
N THR A 402 20.55 5.59 5.80
CA THR A 402 19.64 6.13 6.81
C THR A 402 18.62 7.10 6.24
N GLN A 403 17.54 7.35 6.99
CA GLN A 403 16.50 8.30 6.61
C GLN A 403 17.00 9.76 6.56
N LEU A 404 18.24 10.06 6.96
CA LEU A 404 18.86 11.37 6.77
C LEU A 404 18.85 11.82 5.29
N GLY A 405 18.89 10.86 4.36
CA GLY A 405 18.76 11.13 2.92
C GLY A 405 17.51 11.93 2.54
N THR A 406 16.44 11.82 3.33
CA THR A 406 15.19 12.55 3.09
C THR A 406 15.36 14.06 3.25
N ILE A 407 16.28 14.53 4.10
CA ILE A 407 16.58 15.96 4.26
C ILE A 407 17.07 16.55 2.93
N PHE A 408 17.98 15.84 2.24
CA PHE A 408 18.51 16.30 0.95
C PHE A 408 17.43 16.27 -0.14
N SER A 409 16.56 15.26 -0.12
CA SER A 409 15.39 15.20 -1.01
C SER A 409 14.43 16.37 -0.76
N SER A 410 14.09 16.65 0.50
CA SER A 410 13.19 17.75 0.89
C SER A 410 13.80 19.11 0.59
N LEU A 411 15.12 19.29 0.78
CA LEU A 411 15.83 20.53 0.43
C LEU A 411 15.81 20.77 -1.09
N LEU A 412 16.03 19.73 -1.89
CA LEU A 412 15.93 19.83 -3.34
C LEU A 412 14.50 20.19 -3.78
N LEU A 413 13.48 19.55 -3.20
CA LEU A 413 12.08 19.87 -3.50
C LEU A 413 11.73 21.31 -3.09
N LEU A 414 12.25 21.78 -1.96
CA LEU A 414 12.08 23.16 -1.53
C LEU A 414 12.70 24.14 -2.55
N ALA A 415 13.92 23.85 -3.01
CA ALA A 415 14.57 24.65 -4.06
C ALA A 415 13.77 24.64 -5.38
N VAL A 416 13.23 23.49 -5.78
CA VAL A 416 12.36 23.37 -6.97
C VAL A 416 11.10 24.25 -6.82
N ILE A 417 10.44 24.23 -5.66
CA ILE A 417 9.24 25.03 -5.40
C ILE A 417 9.53 26.54 -5.52
N PHE A 418 10.67 27.01 -5.00
CA PHE A 418 11.02 28.43 -5.06
C PHE A 418 11.53 28.90 -6.43
N PHE A 419 12.33 28.09 -7.13
CA PHE A 419 13.03 28.53 -8.35
C PHE A 419 12.42 28.03 -9.66
N ILE A 420 11.81 26.85 -9.66
CA ILE A 420 11.38 26.16 -10.89
C ILE A 420 9.88 26.34 -11.17
N GLY A 421 9.09 26.83 -10.20
CA GLY A 421 7.65 27.10 -10.35
C GLY A 421 7.29 27.79 -11.68
N PRO A 422 7.85 28.98 -11.98
CA PRO A 422 7.54 29.71 -13.22
C PRO A 422 7.91 28.96 -14.50
N LEU A 423 8.96 28.13 -14.47
CA LEU A 423 9.37 27.36 -15.65
C LEU A 423 8.36 26.26 -15.98
N VAL A 424 7.60 25.75 -15.00
CA VAL A 424 6.70 24.61 -15.22
C VAL A 424 5.28 25.06 -15.60
N GLU A 425 4.95 26.34 -15.50
CA GLU A 425 3.62 26.87 -15.86
C GLU A 425 3.25 26.59 -17.33
N VAL A 426 4.25 26.70 -18.23
CA VAL A 426 4.09 26.47 -19.67
C VAL A 426 4.07 24.99 -20.04
N LEU A 427 4.30 24.07 -19.10
CA LEU A 427 4.35 22.64 -19.37
C LEU A 427 2.97 22.11 -19.78
N PRO A 428 2.85 21.37 -20.89
CA PRO A 428 1.59 20.75 -21.28
C PRO A 428 1.18 19.62 -20.34
N THR A 429 -0.10 19.55 -19.97
CA THR A 429 -0.61 18.55 -19.02
C THR A 429 -0.48 17.11 -19.53
N CYS A 430 -0.38 16.92 -20.85
CA CYS A 430 -0.21 15.60 -21.47
C CYS A 430 1.11 14.93 -21.11
N PHE A 431 2.20 15.69 -20.88
CA PHE A 431 3.49 15.13 -20.46
C PHE A 431 3.38 14.45 -19.08
N LEU A 432 2.64 15.07 -18.15
CA LEU A 432 2.36 14.49 -16.84
C LEU A 432 1.59 13.17 -16.96
N SER A 433 0.58 13.11 -17.81
CA SER A 433 -0.18 11.88 -18.09
C SER A 433 0.66 10.77 -18.70
N CYS A 434 1.59 11.11 -19.60
CA CYS A 434 2.54 10.16 -20.18
C CYS A 434 3.46 9.56 -19.11
N ILE A 435 3.97 10.38 -18.19
CA ILE A 435 4.80 9.94 -17.06
C ILE A 435 4.01 8.95 -16.18
N VAL A 436 2.75 9.26 -15.86
CA VAL A 436 1.87 8.34 -15.11
C VAL A 436 1.74 7.00 -15.83
N ILE A 437 1.40 6.99 -17.11
CA ILE A 437 1.16 5.75 -17.87
C ILE A 437 2.40 4.87 -17.94
N VAL A 438 3.58 5.45 -18.16
CA VAL A 438 4.82 4.69 -18.17
C VAL A 438 5.14 4.14 -16.78
N ALA A 439 4.84 4.88 -15.70
CA ALA A 439 5.02 4.41 -14.33
C ALA A 439 4.08 3.24 -13.96
N LEU A 440 2.93 3.09 -14.64
CA LEU A 440 2.00 1.98 -14.42
C LEU A 440 2.53 0.62 -14.93
N LYS A 441 3.58 0.60 -15.76
CA LYS A 441 4.17 -0.65 -16.29
C LYS A 441 4.42 -1.67 -15.18
N GLY A 442 4.99 -1.25 -14.05
CA GLY A 442 5.29 -2.15 -12.93
C GLY A 442 4.05 -2.76 -12.27
N MET A 443 2.94 -2.02 -12.24
CA MET A 443 1.66 -2.53 -11.71
C MET A 443 1.01 -3.50 -12.69
N PHE A 444 1.03 -3.23 -13.99
CA PHE A 444 0.51 -4.17 -15.00
C PHE A 444 1.31 -5.47 -15.12
N MET A 445 2.62 -5.41 -14.91
CA MET A 445 3.48 -6.61 -14.89
C MET A 445 3.08 -7.61 -13.80
N GLN A 446 2.35 -7.17 -12.76
CA GLN A 446 1.81 -8.07 -11.74
C GLN A 446 0.78 -9.05 -12.32
N LEU A 447 0.13 -8.78 -13.45
CA LEU A 447 -0.73 -9.77 -14.11
C LEU A 447 0.02 -11.06 -14.51
N GLY A 448 1.33 -10.95 -14.75
CA GLY A 448 2.18 -12.10 -15.03
C GLY A 448 2.29 -13.08 -13.86
N THR A 449 2.00 -12.65 -12.62
CA THR A 449 2.04 -13.55 -11.45
C THR A 449 0.97 -14.63 -11.53
N ILE A 450 -0.15 -14.39 -12.23
CA ILE A 450 -1.23 -15.37 -12.41
C ILE A 450 -0.69 -16.67 -13.02
N SER A 451 0.15 -16.57 -14.06
CA SER A 451 0.73 -17.75 -14.72
C SER A 451 1.65 -18.54 -13.78
N THR A 452 2.36 -17.85 -12.88
CA THR A 452 3.23 -18.49 -11.89
C THR A 452 2.45 -19.05 -10.68
N LEU A 453 1.35 -18.40 -10.31
CA LEU A 453 0.59 -18.71 -9.09
C LEU A 453 -0.40 -19.84 -9.32
N TRP A 454 -0.97 -19.96 -10.53
CA TRP A 454 -1.91 -21.02 -10.89
C TRP A 454 -1.39 -22.46 -10.63
N PRO A 455 -0.16 -22.84 -11.04
CA PRO A 455 0.36 -24.17 -10.74
C PRO A 455 0.75 -24.37 -9.27
N VAL A 456 1.00 -23.28 -8.52
CA VAL A 456 1.43 -23.35 -7.11
C VAL A 456 0.23 -23.45 -6.17
N SER A 457 -0.73 -22.52 -6.28
CA SER A 457 -1.85 -22.39 -5.36
C SER A 457 -3.06 -21.79 -6.07
N LYS A 458 -4.07 -22.63 -6.32
CA LYS A 458 -5.33 -22.22 -6.95
C LYS A 458 -6.12 -21.22 -6.09
N SER A 459 -6.05 -21.35 -4.76
CA SER A 459 -6.74 -20.44 -3.83
C SER A 459 -6.14 -19.04 -3.86
N ASP A 460 -4.82 -18.93 -3.87
CA ASP A 460 -4.13 -17.63 -3.93
C ASP A 460 -4.36 -16.94 -5.28
N CYS A 461 -4.37 -17.73 -6.37
CA CYS A 461 -4.73 -17.23 -7.69
C CYS A 461 -6.18 -16.73 -7.73
N ALA A 462 -7.12 -17.43 -7.10
CA ALA A 462 -8.50 -16.98 -7.01
C ALA A 462 -8.62 -15.64 -6.26
N ILE A 463 -7.89 -15.47 -5.17
CA ILE A 463 -7.87 -14.21 -4.39
C ILE A 463 -7.38 -13.05 -5.27
N PHE A 464 -6.29 -13.25 -6.02
CA PHE A 464 -5.76 -12.24 -6.94
C PHE A 464 -6.80 -11.86 -8.01
N VAL A 465 -7.39 -12.85 -8.69
CA VAL A 465 -8.34 -12.63 -9.79
C VAL A 465 -9.62 -11.96 -9.30
N VAL A 466 -10.18 -12.41 -8.17
CA VAL A 466 -11.39 -11.81 -7.59
C VAL A 466 -11.13 -10.36 -7.18
N SER A 467 -9.99 -10.09 -6.53
CA SER A 467 -9.62 -8.71 -6.16
C SER A 467 -9.44 -7.83 -7.40
N PHE A 468 -8.75 -8.32 -8.43
CA PHE A 468 -8.57 -7.60 -9.70
C PHE A 468 -9.90 -7.28 -10.39
N VAL A 469 -10.74 -8.29 -10.60
CA VAL A 469 -12.03 -8.14 -11.30
C VAL A 469 -12.98 -7.23 -10.50
N ALA A 470 -13.07 -7.40 -9.18
CA ALA A 470 -13.91 -6.54 -8.34
C ALA A 470 -13.46 -5.08 -8.37
N THR A 471 -12.14 -4.84 -8.36
CA THR A 471 -11.55 -3.50 -8.44
C THR A 471 -11.87 -2.84 -9.78
N VAL A 472 -11.74 -3.57 -10.90
CA VAL A 472 -12.03 -3.04 -12.24
C VAL A 472 -13.53 -2.81 -12.44
N ALA A 473 -14.38 -3.75 -12.04
CA ALA A 473 -15.81 -3.70 -12.33
C ALA A 473 -16.56 -2.65 -11.49
N LEU A 474 -16.22 -2.51 -10.21
CA LEU A 474 -16.94 -1.64 -9.27
C LEU A 474 -16.20 -0.32 -9.08
N ASP A 475 -15.25 -0.30 -8.14
CA ASP A 475 -14.32 0.78 -7.88
C ASP A 475 -13.18 0.26 -7.00
N VAL A 476 -12.13 1.04 -6.85
CA VAL A 476 -10.94 0.76 -6.03
C VAL A 476 -11.31 0.39 -4.60
N ILE A 477 -12.16 1.18 -3.93
CA ILE A 477 -12.54 0.96 -2.54
C ILE A 477 -13.34 -0.35 -2.37
N TYR A 478 -14.33 -0.59 -3.23
CA TYR A 478 -15.13 -1.81 -3.20
C TYR A 478 -14.31 -3.05 -3.56
N GLY A 479 -13.37 -2.93 -4.50
CA GLY A 479 -12.46 -4.01 -4.89
C GLY A 479 -11.57 -4.49 -3.74
N LEU A 480 -11.06 -3.55 -2.93
CA LEU A 480 -10.30 -3.89 -1.72
C LEU A 480 -11.17 -4.61 -0.68
N LEU A 481 -12.38 -4.10 -0.43
CA LEU A 481 -13.31 -4.69 0.55
C LEU A 481 -13.68 -6.12 0.15
N ILE A 482 -14.10 -6.31 -1.11
CA ILE A 482 -14.49 -7.63 -1.63
C ILE A 482 -13.30 -8.58 -1.64
N GLY A 483 -12.11 -8.12 -2.07
CA GLY A 483 -10.90 -8.94 -2.07
C GLY A 483 -10.51 -9.41 -0.66
N THR A 484 -10.59 -8.52 0.33
CA THR A 484 -10.28 -8.83 1.72
C THR A 484 -11.29 -9.80 2.33
N LEU A 485 -12.59 -9.57 2.11
CA LEU A 485 -13.65 -10.48 2.57
C LEU A 485 -13.55 -11.87 1.92
N PHE A 486 -13.22 -11.92 0.64
CA PHE A 486 -13.04 -13.17 -0.09
C PHE A 486 -11.82 -13.95 0.41
N ALA A 487 -10.70 -13.29 0.65
CA ALA A 487 -9.52 -13.92 1.21
C ALA A 487 -9.77 -14.45 2.64
N ALA A 488 -10.45 -13.68 3.49
CA ALA A 488 -10.85 -14.12 4.82
C ALA A 488 -11.79 -15.34 4.73
N SER A 489 -12.74 -15.34 3.80
CA SER A 489 -13.63 -16.48 3.56
C SER A 489 -12.89 -17.73 3.09
N MET A 490 -11.90 -17.59 2.20
CA MET A 490 -11.05 -18.71 1.76
C MET A 490 -10.21 -19.28 2.90
N LEU A 491 -9.69 -18.43 3.79
CA LEU A 491 -8.96 -18.89 4.98
C LEU A 491 -9.87 -19.69 5.93
N LEU A 492 -11.10 -19.20 6.17
CA LEU A 492 -12.09 -19.89 6.98
C LEU A 492 -12.49 -21.24 6.36
N TYR A 493 -12.68 -21.27 5.04
CA TYR A 493 -12.94 -22.52 4.31
C TYR A 493 -11.77 -23.50 4.42
N GLY A 494 -10.53 -23.01 4.38
CA GLY A 494 -9.33 -23.82 4.63
C GLY A 494 -9.34 -24.49 6.00
N ILE A 495 -9.64 -23.74 7.07
CA ILE A 495 -9.73 -24.27 8.44
C ILE A 495 -10.89 -25.28 8.59
N GLN A 496 -12.01 -25.04 7.91
CA GLN A 496 -13.17 -25.92 7.93
C GLN A 496 -12.98 -27.20 7.10
N SER A 497 -12.16 -27.15 6.05
CA SER A 497 -11.92 -28.27 5.12
C SER A 497 -10.84 -29.26 5.56
N ALA A 498 -10.21 -29.01 6.71
CA ALA A 498 -9.22 -29.90 7.29
C ALA A 498 -9.76 -31.33 7.45
N LYS A 499 -9.02 -32.30 6.91
CA LYS A 499 -9.40 -33.72 6.94
C LYS A 499 -8.72 -34.42 8.11
N VAL A 500 -9.44 -35.35 8.73
CA VAL A 500 -8.85 -36.34 9.63
C VAL A 500 -8.15 -37.38 8.77
N VAL A 501 -6.86 -37.61 9.02
CA VAL A 501 -6.05 -38.56 8.26
C VAL A 501 -5.60 -39.67 9.20
N GLU A 502 -5.88 -40.92 8.83
CA GLU A 502 -5.38 -42.09 9.54
C GLU A 502 -3.89 -42.29 9.24
N ILE A 503 -3.11 -42.52 10.30
CA ILE A 503 -1.65 -42.64 10.23
C ILE A 503 -1.20 -44.04 10.68
N GLY A 504 -0.29 -44.63 9.92
CA GLY A 504 0.35 -45.91 10.21
C GLY A 504 1.82 -45.72 10.55
N ARG A 505 2.42 -46.71 11.20
CA ARG A 505 3.85 -46.73 11.54
C ARG A 505 4.63 -47.27 10.35
N LEU A 506 5.62 -46.52 9.85
CA LEU A 506 6.64 -47.08 8.97
C LEU A 506 7.74 -47.72 9.80
N CYS A 507 8.10 -48.94 9.43
CA CYS A 507 9.23 -49.67 9.98
C CYS A 507 10.33 -49.72 8.90
N HIS A 508 11.13 -48.66 8.78
CA HIS A 508 12.32 -48.69 7.93
C HIS A 508 13.55 -48.39 8.78
N ASN A 509 14.34 -49.44 9.00
CA ASN A 509 15.68 -49.55 9.61
C ASN A 509 16.01 -48.69 10.87
N GLU A 510 16.49 -49.41 11.90
CA GLU A 510 17.18 -48.90 13.10
C GLU A 510 16.41 -47.90 13.99
N GLY A 511 15.52 -48.44 14.82
CA GLY A 511 15.12 -47.81 16.10
C GLY A 511 14.17 -46.60 16.02
N GLN A 512 14.00 -45.94 14.88
CA GLN A 512 13.11 -44.79 14.73
C GLN A 512 11.75 -45.18 14.14
N SER A 513 10.66 -44.71 14.77
CA SER A 513 9.28 -44.98 14.36
C SER A 513 8.67 -43.71 13.76
N TYR A 514 8.46 -43.72 12.44
CA TYR A 514 7.79 -42.61 11.75
C TYR A 514 6.31 -42.93 11.54
N PHE A 515 5.44 -41.95 11.78
CA PHE A 515 4.01 -42.08 11.50
C PHE A 515 3.65 -41.30 10.24
N GLN A 516 3.10 -41.97 9.23
CA GLN A 516 2.68 -41.34 7.97
C GLN A 516 1.28 -41.76 7.53
N PRO A 517 0.63 -40.98 6.65
CA PRO A 517 -0.67 -41.32 6.09
C PRO A 517 -0.66 -42.65 5.34
N ILE A 518 -1.58 -43.55 5.69
CA ILE A 518 -1.69 -44.89 5.07
C ILE A 518 -2.06 -44.81 3.59
N LYS A 519 -2.85 -43.80 3.20
CA LYS A 519 -3.24 -43.57 1.80
C LYS A 519 -2.06 -43.29 0.86
N ASN A 520 -0.99 -42.69 1.38
CA ASN A 520 0.15 -42.27 0.56
C ASN A 520 1.30 -43.29 0.61
N TYR A 521 1.42 -44.05 1.70
CA TYR A 521 2.54 -44.98 1.94
C TYR A 521 2.02 -46.39 2.19
N ARG A 522 2.32 -47.31 1.26
CA ARG A 522 1.90 -48.72 1.35
C ARG A 522 2.53 -49.46 2.53
N ASP A 523 3.74 -49.06 2.94
CA ASP A 523 4.52 -49.70 4.01
C ASP A 523 4.13 -49.21 5.42
N ALA A 524 3.11 -48.34 5.54
CA ALA A 524 2.63 -47.85 6.83
C ALA A 524 1.68 -48.89 7.46
N GLU A 525 2.14 -49.54 8.54
CA GLU A 525 1.38 -50.59 9.23
C GLU A 525 0.61 -50.06 10.44
N ILE A 526 -0.58 -50.62 10.67
CA ILE A 526 -1.40 -50.35 11.85
C ILE A 526 -1.34 -51.58 12.76
N ARG A 527 -1.11 -51.37 14.05
CA ARG A 527 -1.21 -52.46 15.03
C ARG A 527 -2.69 -52.87 15.20
N PRO A 528 -3.02 -54.17 15.18
CA PRO A 528 -4.39 -54.63 15.38
C PRO A 528 -4.93 -54.13 16.73
N GLY A 529 -6.13 -53.55 16.72
CA GLY A 529 -6.80 -52.98 17.89
C GLY A 529 -6.45 -51.53 18.23
N VAL A 530 -5.55 -50.87 17.49
CA VAL A 530 -5.16 -49.47 17.73
C VAL A 530 -5.41 -48.62 16.49
N CYS A 531 -6.19 -47.54 16.64
CA CYS A 531 -6.43 -46.55 15.59
C CYS A 531 -5.70 -45.25 15.91
N CYS A 532 -4.84 -44.80 15.00
CA CYS A 532 -4.09 -43.55 15.14
C CYS A 532 -4.55 -42.55 14.07
N VAL A 533 -5.02 -41.38 14.50
CA VAL A 533 -5.48 -40.32 13.62
C VAL A 533 -4.70 -39.03 13.86
N ARG A 534 -4.45 -38.29 12.78
CA ARG A 534 -3.87 -36.96 12.83
C ARG A 534 -4.86 -35.96 12.25
N PHE A 535 -5.10 -34.89 13.00
CA PHE A 535 -5.89 -33.75 12.55
C PHE A 535 -4.97 -32.53 12.43
N SER A 536 -4.76 -32.06 11.20
CA SER A 536 -3.78 -31.00 10.90
C SER A 536 -4.42 -29.60 10.88
N ALA A 537 -5.28 -29.29 11.84
CA ALA A 537 -5.88 -27.97 12.01
C ALA A 537 -6.25 -27.69 13.48
N PRO A 538 -6.32 -26.41 13.90
CA PRO A 538 -6.84 -26.07 15.21
C PRO A 538 -8.31 -26.49 15.31
N LEU A 539 -8.67 -27.11 16.44
CA LEU A 539 -10.03 -27.57 16.69
C LEU A 539 -10.87 -26.39 17.20
N VAL A 540 -11.76 -25.90 16.35
CA VAL A 540 -12.62 -24.74 16.59
C VAL A 540 -14.08 -25.12 16.32
N TYR A 541 -15.03 -24.31 16.80
CA TYR A 541 -16.45 -24.61 16.62
C TYR A 541 -16.85 -24.83 15.14
N LEU A 542 -16.15 -24.20 14.18
CA LEU A 542 -16.38 -24.38 12.74
C LEU A 542 -16.09 -25.79 12.20
N ASN A 543 -15.10 -26.49 12.78
CA ASN A 543 -14.65 -27.80 12.28
C ASN A 543 -14.89 -28.96 13.26
N ALA A 544 -15.40 -28.69 14.46
CA ALA A 544 -15.64 -29.69 15.51
C ALA A 544 -16.59 -30.82 15.06
N GLU A 545 -17.70 -30.48 14.40
CA GLU A 545 -18.65 -31.49 13.92
C GLU A 545 -18.05 -32.35 12.80
N ARG A 546 -17.26 -31.71 11.90
CA ARG A 546 -16.57 -32.40 10.82
C ARG A 546 -15.46 -33.30 11.36
N PHE A 547 -14.75 -32.87 12.40
CA PHE A 547 -13.78 -33.68 13.10
C PHE A 547 -14.44 -34.92 13.72
N LYS A 548 -15.57 -34.75 14.42
CA LYS A 548 -16.32 -35.88 14.99
C LYS A 548 -16.78 -36.86 13.91
N LYS A 549 -17.39 -36.36 12.84
CA LYS A 549 -17.81 -37.18 11.69
C LYS A 549 -16.62 -37.92 11.06
N GLY A 550 -15.51 -37.21 10.79
CA GLY A 550 -14.30 -37.83 10.24
C GLY A 550 -13.66 -38.87 11.17
N LEU A 551 -13.76 -38.69 12.48
CA LEU A 551 -13.32 -39.67 13.46
C LEU A 551 -14.23 -40.91 13.46
N ASP A 552 -15.55 -40.69 13.47
CA ASP A 552 -16.54 -41.77 13.41
C ASP A 552 -16.39 -42.59 12.11
N ASP A 553 -16.13 -41.92 10.98
CA ASP A 553 -15.91 -42.58 9.68
C ASP A 553 -14.66 -43.47 9.71
N VAL A 554 -13.55 -42.98 10.27
CA VAL A 554 -12.31 -43.78 10.40
C VAL A 554 -12.48 -44.95 11.38
N ILE A 555 -13.26 -44.78 12.45
CA ILE A 555 -13.52 -45.83 13.44
C ILE A 555 -14.43 -46.92 12.86
N LYS A 556 -15.45 -46.54 12.07
CA LYS A 556 -16.46 -47.47 11.52
C LYS A 556 -15.98 -48.32 10.34
N LEU A 557 -14.93 -47.91 9.63
CA LEU A 557 -14.40 -48.67 8.49
C LEU A 557 -13.78 -50.01 8.95
N PRO A 558 -14.22 -51.17 8.43
CA PRO A 558 -13.61 -52.46 8.74
C PRO A 558 -12.18 -52.52 8.22
N THR A 559 -11.29 -53.19 8.96
CA THR A 559 -9.82 -53.24 8.73
C THR A 559 -9.39 -53.67 7.32
N LEU A 560 -10.25 -54.38 6.57
CA LEU A 560 -9.97 -54.89 5.23
C LEU A 560 -10.26 -53.87 4.09
N GLU A 561 -11.23 -52.96 4.27
CA GLU A 561 -11.54 -51.92 3.27
C GLU A 561 -10.64 -50.67 3.38
N ARG A 562 -9.83 -50.59 4.44
CA ARG A 562 -8.90 -49.46 4.66
C ARG A 562 -7.73 -49.41 3.67
N ARG A 563 -7.48 -50.49 2.90
CA ARG A 563 -6.38 -50.61 1.93
C ARG A 563 -6.75 -50.27 0.49
N SER A 564 -8.04 -50.13 0.16
CA SER A 564 -8.53 -50.11 -1.24
C SER A 564 -9.06 -48.75 -1.73
N GLY A 565 -8.81 -47.64 -1.03
CA GLY A 565 -9.37 -46.31 -1.35
C GLY A 565 -8.37 -45.17 -1.49
#